data_AF-A0A1N7EBF3-F1
#
_entry.id   AF-A0A1N7EBF3-F1
#
_cell.length_a   1.000
_cell.length_b   1.000
_cell.length_c   1.000
_cell.angle_alpha   90.00
_cell.angle_beta   90.00
_cell.angle_gamma   90.00
#
_symmetry.space_group_name_H-M   'P 1'
#
loop_
_entity.id
_entity.type
_entity.pdbx_description
1 polymer ?
#
loop_
_entity_poly.entity_id
_entity_poly.type
_entity_poly.pdbx_seq_one_letter_code
_entity_poly.pdbx_strand_id
1 'polypeptide(L)'
;MMYDLARVERQHLANNKGPVFSLIRKRCACGKASTAKQLTQHGKCAACSLAAVRATIMPGDFAKLQHMLGAVQQYPKCKWGWRNYFAAGSGQQHEAMQRLVAAGLATAGRACGDMTYFYATRMGCKAAGLDAAGIKRAMGTDDEPS
;
A
#
# COMPACT_ATOMS: atom_id res chain seq x y z
N MET A 1 41.98 5.42 -17.04
CA MET A 1 40.83 4.72 -16.45
C MET A 1 40.11 3.97 -17.55
N MET A 2 40.26 2.64 -17.61
CA MET A 2 39.65 1.81 -18.65
C MET A 2 38.20 1.55 -18.25
N TYR A 3 37.25 2.22 -18.90
CA TYR A 3 35.83 1.93 -18.71
C TYR A 3 35.56 0.53 -19.24
N ASP A 4 35.20 -0.38 -18.32
CA ASP A 4 34.94 -1.79 -18.62
C ASP A 4 33.64 -1.92 -19.44
N LEU A 5 33.76 -1.75 -20.76
CA LEU A 5 32.67 -1.85 -21.76
C LEU A 5 31.84 -3.14 -21.57
N ALA A 6 32.48 -4.23 -21.15
CA ALA A 6 31.82 -5.50 -20.87
C ALA A 6 30.79 -5.42 -19.71
N ARG A 7 30.96 -4.49 -18.76
CA ARG A 7 29.99 -4.26 -17.68
C ARG A 7 28.78 -3.48 -18.18
N VAL A 8 29.00 -2.47 -19.03
CA VAL A 8 27.95 -1.65 -19.62
C VAL A 8 27.11 -2.49 -20.60
N GLU A 9 27.74 -3.31 -21.44
CA GLU A 9 27.03 -4.22 -22.36
C GLU A 9 26.20 -5.27 -21.62
N ARG A 10 26.74 -5.88 -20.56
CA ARG A 10 25.98 -6.80 -19.70
C ARG A 10 24.76 -6.14 -19.07
N GLN A 11 24.88 -4.88 -18.66
CA GLN A 11 23.78 -4.11 -18.09
C GLN A 11 22.73 -3.74 -19.14
N HIS A 12 23.13 -3.40 -20.36
CA HIS A 12 22.22 -3.19 -21.50
C HIS A 12 21.47 -4.47 -21.91
N LEU A 13 22.15 -5.60 -21.96
CA LEU A 13 21.53 -6.91 -22.23
C LEU A 13 20.53 -7.31 -21.15
N ALA A 14 20.81 -7.03 -19.87
CA ALA A 14 19.89 -7.28 -18.77
C ALA A 14 18.63 -6.39 -18.87
N ASN A 15 18.78 -5.12 -19.22
CA ASN A 15 17.65 -4.20 -19.40
C ASN A 15 16.76 -4.60 -20.59
N ASN A 16 17.35 -5.07 -21.69
CA ASN A 16 16.61 -5.51 -22.88
C ASN A 16 15.87 -6.85 -22.70
N LYS A 17 16.25 -7.67 -21.72
CA LYS A 17 15.54 -8.91 -21.36
C LYS A 17 14.32 -8.66 -20.46
N GLY A 18 14.11 -7.43 -20.01
CA GLY A 18 12.93 -7.06 -19.25
C GLY A 18 11.66 -7.14 -20.13
N PRO A 19 10.51 -7.52 -19.56
CA PRO A 19 9.23 -7.44 -20.28
C PRO A 19 9.01 -6.01 -20.82
N VAL A 20 8.81 -5.90 -22.13
CA VAL A 20 8.52 -4.64 -22.82
C VAL A 20 7.09 -4.22 -22.47
N PHE A 21 6.92 -3.53 -21.35
CA PHE A 21 5.64 -2.95 -20.99
C PHE A 21 5.42 -1.69 -21.82
N SER A 22 4.59 -1.79 -22.86
CA SER A 22 4.14 -0.61 -23.59
C SER A 22 3.31 0.30 -22.66
N LEU A 23 3.48 1.62 -22.82
CA LEU A 23 2.64 2.64 -22.17
C LEU A 23 1.18 2.61 -22.65
N ILE A 24 0.87 1.74 -23.62
CA ILE A 24 -0.46 1.54 -24.18
C ILE A 24 -1.39 1.06 -23.06
N ARG A 25 -2.39 1.90 -22.76
CA ARG A 25 -3.42 1.57 -21.78
C ARG A 25 -4.29 0.44 -22.33
N LYS A 26 -4.47 -0.61 -21.52
CA LYS A 26 -5.37 -1.74 -21.79
C LYS A 26 -6.63 -1.56 -20.95
N ARG A 27 -7.77 -2.10 -21.39
CA ARG A 27 -9.03 -2.03 -20.63
C ARG A 27 -9.14 -3.22 -19.68
N CYS A 28 -9.53 -2.95 -18.45
CA CYS A 28 -9.96 -3.97 -17.50
C CYS A 28 -11.38 -4.43 -17.83
N ALA A 29 -11.80 -5.58 -17.31
CA ALA A 29 -13.19 -6.08 -17.43
C ALA A 29 -14.25 -5.06 -16.96
N CYS A 30 -13.91 -4.15 -16.04
CA CYS A 30 -14.78 -3.06 -15.61
C CYS A 30 -14.82 -1.83 -16.56
N GLY A 31 -14.19 -1.92 -17.74
CA GLY A 31 -14.10 -0.84 -18.72
C GLY A 31 -13.01 0.21 -18.46
N LYS A 32 -12.44 0.27 -17.25
CA LYS A 32 -11.41 1.26 -16.89
C LYS A 32 -10.07 0.97 -17.58
N ALA A 33 -9.41 2.04 -18.01
CA ALA A 33 -8.05 1.99 -18.53
C ALA A 33 -7.05 1.61 -17.43
N SER A 34 -6.13 0.69 -17.73
CA SER A 34 -5.08 0.22 -16.83
C SER A 34 -3.78 -0.03 -17.60
N THR A 35 -2.67 -0.17 -16.89
CA THR A 35 -1.38 -0.48 -17.51
C THR A 35 -1.29 -1.98 -17.81
N ALA A 36 -0.55 -2.34 -18.87
CA ALA A 36 -0.32 -3.75 -19.20
C ALA A 36 0.30 -4.53 -18.04
N LYS A 37 1.24 -3.91 -17.30
CA LYS A 37 1.83 -4.48 -16.08
C LYS A 37 0.80 -4.79 -14.99
N GLN A 38 -0.13 -3.87 -14.72
CA GLN A 38 -1.16 -4.08 -13.70
C GLN A 38 -2.07 -5.28 -14.05
N LEU A 39 -2.48 -5.38 -15.32
CA LEU A 39 -3.35 -6.46 -15.77
C LEU A 39 -2.64 -7.80 -15.81
N THR A 40 -1.37 -7.84 -16.22
CA THR A 40 -0.57 -9.08 -16.21
C THR A 40 -0.29 -9.58 -14.78
N GLN A 41 0.00 -8.68 -13.84
CA GLN A 41 0.31 -9.06 -12.47
C GLN A 41 -0.93 -9.44 -11.64
N HIS A 42 -2.06 -8.75 -11.84
CA HIS A 42 -3.22 -8.89 -10.94
C HIS A 42 -4.51 -9.32 -11.65
N GLY A 43 -4.53 -9.43 -12.98
CA GLY A 43 -5.72 -9.72 -13.78
C GLY A 43 -6.79 -8.63 -13.78
N LYS A 44 -6.61 -7.53 -13.04
CA LYS A 44 -7.61 -6.48 -12.82
C LYS A 44 -6.97 -5.10 -12.60
N CYS A 45 -7.70 -4.03 -12.91
CA CYS A 45 -7.23 -2.67 -12.67
C CYS A 45 -7.07 -2.38 -11.17
N ALA A 46 -6.30 -1.35 -10.82
CA ALA A 46 -6.04 -0.95 -9.44
C ALA A 46 -7.32 -0.67 -8.63
N ALA A 47 -8.36 -0.12 -9.25
CA ALA A 47 -9.64 0.11 -8.58
C ALA A 47 -10.36 -1.22 -8.25
N CYS A 48 -10.36 -2.18 -9.18
CA CYS A 48 -10.95 -3.50 -8.97
C CYS A 48 -10.14 -4.34 -7.99
N SER A 49 -8.81 -4.22 -7.97
CA SER A 49 -7.99 -4.90 -6.96
C SER A 49 -8.28 -4.36 -5.57
N LEU A 50 -8.35 -3.04 -5.40
CA LEU A 50 -8.71 -2.42 -4.13
C LEU A 50 -10.15 -2.76 -3.71
N ALA A 51 -11.11 -2.78 -4.64
CA ALA A 51 -12.48 -3.19 -4.34
C ALA A 51 -12.56 -4.65 -3.88
N ALA A 52 -11.81 -5.56 -4.51
CA ALA A 52 -11.76 -6.96 -4.10
C ALA A 52 -11.18 -7.12 -2.69
N VAL A 53 -10.10 -6.39 -2.37
CA VAL A 53 -9.51 -6.40 -1.02
C VAL A 53 -10.48 -5.81 0.00
N ARG A 54 -11.19 -4.73 -0.34
CA ARG A 54 -12.24 -4.16 0.55
C ARG A 54 -13.40 -5.14 0.76
N ALA A 55 -13.79 -5.92 -0.25
CA ALA A 55 -14.86 -6.90 -0.13
C ALA A 55 -14.50 -8.10 0.76
N THR A 56 -13.21 -8.43 0.87
CA THR A 56 -12.73 -9.52 1.74
C THR A 56 -12.60 -9.12 3.21
N ILE A 57 -12.76 -7.84 3.54
CA ILE A 57 -12.54 -7.30 4.88
C ILE A 57 -13.88 -7.02 5.55
N MET A 58 -14.02 -7.37 6.83
CA MET A 58 -15.24 -7.05 7.57
C MET A 58 -15.40 -5.53 7.71
N PRO A 59 -16.62 -4.96 7.57
CA PRO A 59 -16.84 -3.52 7.66
C PRO A 59 -16.24 -2.88 8.94
N GLY A 60 -16.31 -3.60 10.06
CA GLY A 60 -15.76 -3.16 11.35
C GLY A 60 -14.22 -3.12 11.41
N ASP A 61 -13.52 -3.85 10.56
CA ASP A 61 -12.05 -3.80 10.48
C ASP A 61 -11.61 -2.62 9.61
N PHE A 62 -12.35 -2.36 8.53
CA PHE A 62 -12.06 -1.22 7.65
C PHE A 62 -12.20 0.12 8.40
N ALA A 63 -13.17 0.24 9.31
CA ALA A 63 -13.29 1.39 10.19
C ALA A 63 -12.05 1.60 11.08
N LYS A 64 -11.39 0.52 11.52
CA LYS A 64 -10.14 0.60 12.30
C LYS A 64 -8.98 1.11 11.46
N LEU A 65 -8.89 0.66 10.20
CA LEU A 65 -7.91 1.20 9.25
C LEU A 65 -8.09 2.71 9.03
N GLN A 66 -9.33 3.17 8.87
CA GLN A 66 -9.63 4.59 8.73
C GLN A 66 -9.29 5.38 10.00
N HIS A 67 -9.64 4.84 11.17
CA HIS A 67 -9.32 5.44 12.45
C HIS A 67 -7.79 5.58 12.67
N MET A 68 -7.02 4.52 12.36
CA MET A 68 -5.55 4.52 12.44
C MET A 68 -4.92 5.65 11.60
N LEU A 69 -5.51 5.94 10.44
CA LEU A 69 -5.04 7.00 9.54
C LEU A 69 -5.67 8.37 9.79
N GLY A 70 -6.59 8.49 10.76
CA GLY A 70 -7.40 9.69 10.93
C GLY A 70 -8.26 10.03 9.71
N ALA A 71 -8.55 9.05 8.85
CA ALA A 71 -9.37 9.19 7.64
C ALA A 71 -10.87 9.09 7.97
N VAL A 72 -11.30 9.85 8.97
CA VAL A 72 -12.68 9.91 9.46
C VAL A 72 -13.30 11.25 9.07
N GLN A 73 -14.63 11.29 8.96
CA GLN A 73 -15.39 12.46 8.49
C GLN A 73 -15.17 13.71 9.37
N GLN A 74 -14.81 13.52 10.63
CA GLN A 74 -14.52 14.60 11.58
C GLN A 74 -13.27 15.42 11.21
N TYR A 75 -12.31 14.84 10.47
CA TYR A 75 -11.09 15.54 10.10
C TYR A 75 -11.10 15.93 8.63
N PRO A 76 -10.62 17.15 8.29
CA PRO A 76 -10.48 17.56 6.91
C PRO A 76 -9.46 16.65 6.20
N LYS A 77 -9.67 16.38 4.91
CA LYS A 77 -8.82 15.48 4.11
C LYS A 77 -7.33 15.86 4.14
N CYS A 78 -7.03 17.15 4.25
CA CYS A 78 -5.66 17.66 4.39
C CYS A 78 -4.95 17.20 5.68
N LYS A 79 -5.69 16.68 6.68
CA LYS A 79 -5.14 16.09 7.91
C LYS A 79 -5.10 14.56 7.88
N TRP A 80 -5.73 13.90 6.91
CA TRP A 80 -5.69 12.42 6.82
C TRP A 80 -4.26 11.93 6.62
N GLY A 81 -3.88 10.86 7.31
CA GLY A 81 -2.51 10.34 7.31
C GLY A 81 -1.54 11.09 8.22
N TRP A 82 -2.01 12.03 9.06
CA TRP A 82 -1.19 12.63 10.12
C TRP A 82 -0.74 11.63 11.19
N ARG A 83 -1.43 10.50 11.29
CA ARG A 83 -1.09 9.36 12.15
C ARG A 83 -1.09 8.11 11.28
N ASN A 84 -0.22 7.18 11.61
CA ASN A 84 -0.17 5.86 10.97
C ASN A 84 0.23 4.77 11.97
N TYR A 85 -0.35 4.81 13.17
CA TYR A 85 -0.10 3.77 14.16
C TYR A 85 -1.39 3.47 14.92
N PHE A 86 -1.60 2.19 15.22
CA PHE A 86 -2.68 1.71 16.06
C PHE A 86 -2.11 0.71 17.06
N ALA A 87 -2.22 1.00 18.35
CA ALA A 87 -1.84 0.06 19.40
C ALA A 87 -3.05 -0.80 19.74
N ALA A 88 -2.93 -2.11 19.54
CA ALA A 88 -3.96 -3.06 19.97
C ALA A 88 -3.38 -4.01 21.03
N GLY A 89 -4.05 -4.08 22.18
CA GLY A 89 -3.81 -5.12 23.19
C GLY A 89 -4.45 -6.45 22.82
N SER A 90 -4.21 -7.50 23.60
CA SER A 90 -4.81 -8.83 23.37
C SER A 90 -6.35 -8.76 23.36
N GLY A 91 -6.98 -9.19 22.27
CA GLY A 91 -8.44 -9.25 22.13
C GLY A 91 -8.93 -9.00 20.71
N GLN A 92 -10.24 -8.72 20.57
CA GLN A 92 -10.90 -8.56 19.27
C GLN A 92 -10.29 -7.47 18.38
N GLN A 93 -9.70 -6.42 18.99
CA GLN A 93 -9.02 -5.36 18.26
C GLN A 93 -7.74 -5.89 17.59
N HIS A 94 -6.98 -6.74 18.28
CA HIS A 94 -5.77 -7.35 17.75
C HIS A 94 -6.08 -8.31 16.60
N GLU A 95 -7.10 -9.16 16.77
CA GLU A 95 -7.55 -10.08 15.70
C GLU A 95 -8.03 -9.31 14.45
N ALA A 96 -8.73 -8.19 14.63
CA ALA A 96 -9.12 -7.32 13.53
C ALA A 96 -7.89 -6.72 12.80
N MET A 97 -6.87 -6.28 13.55
CA MET A 97 -5.63 -5.79 12.95
C MET A 97 -4.85 -6.90 12.25
N GLN A 98 -4.81 -8.11 12.80
CA GLN A 98 -4.20 -9.27 12.13
C GLN A 98 -4.90 -9.61 10.81
N ARG A 99 -6.24 -9.51 10.74
CA ARG A 99 -6.98 -9.66 9.47
C ARG A 99 -6.60 -8.58 8.45
N LEU A 100 -6.40 -7.34 8.88
CA LEU A 100 -5.89 -6.27 8.00
C LEU A 100 -4.45 -6.53 7.54
N VAL A 101 -3.61 -7.12 8.39
CA VAL A 101 -2.25 -7.55 8.04
C VAL A 101 -2.28 -8.68 7.01
N ALA A 102 -3.12 -9.70 7.22
CA ALA A 102 -3.31 -10.79 6.26
C ALA A 102 -3.82 -10.30 4.91
N ALA A 103 -4.64 -9.24 4.89
CA ALA A 103 -5.09 -8.57 3.67
C ALA A 103 -4.03 -7.64 3.04
N GLY A 104 -2.86 -7.48 3.65
CA GLY A 104 -1.76 -6.62 3.19
C GLY A 104 -2.03 -5.11 3.33
N LEU A 105 -3.07 -4.73 4.08
CA LEU A 105 -3.42 -3.32 4.32
C LEU A 105 -2.69 -2.73 5.53
N ALA A 106 -2.26 -3.56 6.45
CA ALA A 106 -1.47 -3.16 7.61
C ALA A 106 -0.23 -4.05 7.76
N THR A 107 0.71 -3.62 8.59
CA THR A 107 1.89 -4.36 9.01
C THR A 107 1.98 -4.27 10.53
N ALA A 108 2.25 -5.41 11.17
CA ALA A 108 2.57 -5.42 12.59
C ALA A 108 4.00 -4.89 12.77
N GLY A 109 4.16 -3.89 13.64
CA GLY A 109 5.46 -3.39 14.06
C GLY A 109 5.84 -3.92 15.43
N ARG A 110 6.47 -3.08 16.24
CA ARG A 110 7.01 -3.46 17.54
C ARG A 110 5.90 -3.85 18.52
N ALA A 111 6.10 -4.95 19.25
CA ALA A 111 5.34 -5.25 20.45
C ALA A 111 5.93 -4.50 21.65
N CYS A 112 5.08 -3.88 22.47
CA CYS A 112 5.46 -3.16 23.68
C CYS A 112 4.54 -3.59 24.82
N GLY A 113 5.07 -4.45 25.71
CA GLY A 113 4.25 -5.13 26.72
C GLY A 113 3.16 -5.97 26.04
N ASP A 114 1.93 -5.86 26.54
CA ASP A 114 0.76 -6.59 26.02
C ASP A 114 0.16 -5.97 24.75
N MET A 115 0.72 -4.87 24.25
CA MET A 115 0.24 -4.16 23.07
C MET A 115 1.15 -4.39 21.86
N THR A 116 0.54 -4.59 20.70
CA THR A 116 1.25 -4.59 19.42
C THR A 116 0.89 -3.33 18.64
N TYR A 117 1.91 -2.62 18.15
CA TYR A 117 1.72 -1.51 17.25
C TYR A 117 1.52 -2.02 15.83
N PHE A 118 0.52 -1.49 15.15
CA PHE A 118 0.24 -1.76 13.76
C PHE A 118 0.32 -0.47 12.95
N TYR A 119 0.82 -0.59 11.72
CA TYR A 119 1.01 0.52 10.79
C TYR A 119 0.29 0.21 9.49
N ALA A 120 -0.37 1.19 8.86
CA ALA A 120 -0.95 0.97 7.53
C ALA A 120 0.16 0.89 6.49
N THR A 121 0.01 -0.03 5.54
CA THR A 121 0.86 -0.06 4.36
C THR A 121 0.46 1.04 3.38
N ARG A 122 1.29 1.30 2.36
CA ARG A 122 0.92 2.17 1.24
C ARG A 122 -0.37 1.71 0.55
N MET A 123 -0.63 0.40 0.51
CA MET A 123 -1.90 -0.15 0.01
C MET A 123 -3.05 0.13 0.98
N GLY A 124 -2.84 -0.01 2.29
CA GLY A 124 -3.79 0.40 3.33
C GLY A 124 -4.21 1.85 3.23
N CYS A 125 -3.24 2.76 3.05
CA CYS A 125 -3.51 4.19 2.89
C CYS A 125 -4.39 4.47 1.65
N LYS A 126 -4.07 3.87 0.51
CA LYS A 126 -4.90 3.96 -0.70
C LYS A 126 -6.29 3.34 -0.50
N ALA A 127 -6.35 2.20 0.19
CA ALA A 127 -7.59 1.54 0.51
C ALA A 127 -8.45 2.35 1.48
N ALA A 128 -7.87 3.16 2.37
CA ALA A 128 -8.60 4.10 3.22
C ALA A 128 -9.03 5.39 2.48
N GLY A 129 -8.52 5.63 1.27
CA GLY A 129 -8.87 6.77 0.43
C GLY A 129 -7.96 7.99 0.61
N LEU A 130 -6.75 7.82 1.14
CA LEU A 130 -5.77 8.90 1.22
C LEU A 130 -5.27 9.27 -0.18
N ASP A 131 -5.04 10.57 -0.38
CA ASP A 131 -4.38 11.11 -1.55
C ASP A 131 -2.85 10.94 -1.46
N ALA A 132 -2.11 11.32 -2.50
CA ALA A 132 -0.66 11.17 -2.53
C ALA A 132 0.04 11.90 -1.37
N ALA A 133 -0.46 13.09 -1.00
CA ALA A 133 0.08 13.88 0.10
C ALA A 133 -0.20 13.20 1.46
N GLY A 134 -1.41 12.69 1.67
CA GLY A 134 -1.78 11.92 2.86
C GLY A 134 -0.98 10.63 2.99
N ILE A 135 -0.75 9.92 1.88
CA ILE A 135 0.11 8.73 1.87
C ILE A 135 1.55 9.11 2.26
N LYS A 136 2.10 10.20 1.72
CA LYS A 136 3.46 10.66 2.08
C LYS A 136 3.55 11.02 3.57
N ARG A 137 2.53 11.69 4.12
CA ARG A 137 2.45 12.00 5.55
C ARG A 137 2.35 10.74 6.42
N ALA A 138 1.53 9.78 6.01
CA ALA A 138 1.30 8.55 6.78
C ALA A 138 2.53 7.63 6.81
N MET A 139 3.26 7.53 5.70
CA MET A 139 4.42 6.64 5.63
C MET A 139 5.64 7.18 6.39
N GLY A 140 5.63 8.46 6.78
CA GLY A 140 6.86 9.17 7.07
C GLY A 140 7.67 9.32 5.78
N THR A 141 8.35 10.44 5.60
CA THR A 141 9.45 10.48 4.64
C THR A 141 10.56 9.60 5.17
N ASP A 142 11.14 8.74 4.32
CA ASP A 142 12.42 8.06 4.55
C ASP A 142 13.57 9.08 4.68
N ASP A 143 13.47 9.98 5.66
CA ASP A 143 14.49 10.95 6.06
C ASP A 143 14.80 10.71 7.53
N GLU A 144 15.39 9.54 7.82
CA GLU A 144 16.02 9.25 9.10
C GLU A 144 17.49 8.88 8.83
N PRO A 145 18.40 9.85 8.72
CA PRO A 145 19.80 9.65 9.04
C PRO A 145 19.98 9.97 10.54
N SER A 146 20.02 8.96 11.39
CA SER A 146 20.58 9.06 12.76
C SER A 146 20.91 7.66 13.28
#